data_AF-A0A1S9DLQ3-F1
#
_entry.id   AF-A0A1S9DLQ3-F1
#
_cell.length_a   1.000
_cell.length_b   1.000
_cell.length_c   1.000
_cell.angle_alpha   90.00
_cell.angle_beta   90.00
_cell.angle_gamma   90.00
#
_symmetry.space_group_name_H-M   'P 1'
#
loop_
_entity.id
_entity.type
_entity.pdbx_description
1 polymer ?
#
loop_
_entity_poly.entity_id
_entity_poly.type
_entity_poly.pdbx_seq_one_letter_code
_entity_poly.pdbx_strand_id
1 'polypeptide(L)'
;MFYRNVAARSALRAFSSSNASVARSALANNVFKAPLTSSARYPARPTTSPSLALAARKPVTTALIRHASTAPKEGKEGEEDTDMMAGIKSEAKVIKDTFSLSDVPKEALYLGMAGVIPYVATSLETVYLSYEINRAASLGDGLIFSGQSAELMLHMLEPIQVGYGAVILSFLGAIHWGLEWAGYGGKLGYKRYAAGVIAPAVAWPTLMFPVEYALISQFLAFTFLYYNDARAAAAGRAPAWYGMYRFVLTFIVGASIVASLIGREQIANTATEHSFKDKINALLFLQKKEKEEAEARRKAELGEEDSE
;
A
#
# COMPACT_ATOMS: atom_id res chain seq x y z
N MET A 1 -11.76 57.45 39.24
CA MET A 1 -11.01 56.18 39.11
C MET A 1 -11.99 55.15 38.56
N PHE A 2 -11.57 54.43 37.51
CA PHE A 2 -12.26 53.35 36.81
C PHE A 2 -13.35 53.67 35.77
N TYR A 3 -13.14 52.99 34.64
CA TYR A 3 -13.67 53.18 33.31
C TYR A 3 -15.06 52.51 33.12
N ARG A 4 -15.92 53.23 32.40
CA ARG A 4 -16.93 52.83 31.40
C ARG A 4 -16.54 51.53 30.66
N ASN A 5 -17.38 50.65 30.11
CA ASN A 5 -18.82 50.61 29.81
C ASN A 5 -19.15 49.20 29.25
N VAL A 6 -20.29 48.65 29.68
CA VAL A 6 -21.42 48.17 28.84
C VAL A 6 -21.25 46.93 27.94
N ALA A 7 -22.11 45.96 28.25
CA ALA A 7 -22.48 44.80 27.46
C ALA A 7 -23.46 45.14 26.31
N ALA A 8 -23.42 44.27 25.28
CA ALA A 8 -24.53 43.85 24.43
C ALA A 8 -25.12 44.85 23.41
N ARG A 9 -24.97 44.56 22.11
CA ARG A 9 -26.04 44.02 21.22
C ARG A 9 -25.72 44.26 19.73
N SER A 10 -25.87 43.18 18.97
CA SER A 10 -26.36 43.07 17.59
C SER A 10 -26.54 44.36 16.76
N ALA A 11 -25.90 44.42 15.59
CA ALA A 11 -26.30 45.30 14.49
C ALA A 11 -26.39 44.52 13.17
N LEU A 12 -27.62 44.37 12.71
CA LEU A 12 -28.01 44.04 11.35
C LEU A 12 -27.53 45.13 10.40
N ARG A 13 -27.03 44.75 9.22
CA ARG A 13 -27.30 45.52 8.00
C ARG A 13 -27.25 44.61 6.77
N ALA A 14 -28.44 44.41 6.21
CA ALA A 14 -28.66 43.83 4.90
C ALA A 14 -29.04 44.96 3.90
N PHE A 15 -28.89 44.63 2.61
CA PHE A 15 -29.52 45.18 1.41
C PHE A 15 -28.97 46.43 0.68
N SER A 16 -28.72 46.19 -0.61
CA SER A 16 -29.12 46.98 -1.79
C SER A 16 -28.24 48.16 -2.24
N SER A 17 -27.58 47.99 -3.39
CA SER A 17 -27.87 48.82 -4.56
C SER A 17 -27.35 48.18 -5.85
N SER A 18 -28.27 48.12 -6.81
CA SER A 18 -28.10 47.70 -8.20
C SER A 18 -27.24 48.68 -8.97
N ASN A 19 -26.47 48.19 -9.94
CA ASN A 19 -26.32 48.88 -11.22
C ASN A 19 -26.33 47.86 -12.35
N ALA A 20 -27.42 47.91 -13.11
CA ALA A 20 -27.60 47.23 -14.37
C ALA A 20 -27.07 48.13 -15.50
N SER A 21 -26.47 47.54 -16.52
CA SER A 21 -26.42 48.11 -17.87
C SER A 21 -26.63 47.01 -18.91
N VAL A 22 -27.90 46.83 -19.26
CA VAL A 22 -28.46 46.74 -20.62
C VAL A 22 -27.57 46.19 -21.74
N ALA A 23 -27.99 45.01 -22.23
CA ALA A 23 -28.17 44.56 -23.61
C ALA A 23 -27.39 45.23 -24.75
N ARG A 24 -26.81 44.37 -25.61
CA ARG A 24 -27.05 44.38 -27.07
C ARG A 24 -26.90 42.97 -27.64
N SER A 25 -27.98 42.50 -28.26
CA SER A 25 -28.03 41.37 -29.18
C SER A 25 -27.35 41.73 -30.49
N ALA A 26 -26.68 40.76 -31.11
CA ALA A 26 -26.42 40.77 -32.55
C ALA A 26 -26.54 39.34 -33.07
N LEU A 27 -27.65 39.12 -33.76
CA LEU A 27 -27.97 38.00 -34.63
C LEU A 27 -26.92 37.92 -35.75
N ALA A 28 -26.38 36.73 -36.02
CA ALA A 28 -25.85 36.41 -37.33
C ALA A 28 -26.28 34.99 -37.68
N ASN A 29 -27.28 34.93 -38.57
CA ASN A 29 -27.75 33.76 -39.27
C ASN A 29 -26.59 32.97 -39.89
N ASN A 30 -26.59 31.65 -39.73
CA ASN A 30 -26.20 30.78 -40.83
C ASN A 30 -27.18 29.62 -40.93
N VAL A 31 -28.01 29.77 -41.96
CA VAL A 31 -28.98 28.83 -42.48
C VAL A 31 -28.23 27.67 -43.12
N PHE A 32 -28.41 26.46 -42.60
CA PHE A 32 -28.24 25.25 -43.41
C PHE A 32 -29.58 24.53 -43.50
N LYS A 33 -30.26 24.76 -44.62
CA LYS A 33 -31.35 23.96 -45.14
C LYS A 33 -30.74 22.76 -45.87
N ALA A 34 -31.15 21.54 -45.52
CA ALA A 34 -31.28 20.45 -46.48
C ALA A 34 -32.27 19.40 -45.95
N PRO A 35 -33.08 18.78 -46.83
CA PRO A 35 -34.44 18.36 -46.50
C PRO A 35 -34.58 16.92 -46.02
N LEU A 36 -35.60 16.72 -45.19
CA LEU A 36 -36.23 15.44 -44.90
C LEU A 36 -36.85 14.88 -46.18
N THR A 37 -36.51 13.64 -46.54
CA THR A 37 -37.40 12.80 -47.35
C THR A 37 -37.81 11.59 -46.53
N SER A 38 -39.13 11.49 -46.39
CA SER A 38 -39.88 10.45 -45.74
C SER A 38 -40.43 9.54 -46.82
N SER A 39 -40.31 8.22 -46.66
CA SER A 39 -41.20 7.27 -47.32
C SER A 39 -41.62 6.21 -46.29
N ALA A 40 -42.91 5.90 -46.32
CA ALA A 40 -43.66 5.24 -45.28
C ALA A 40 -44.42 4.01 -45.81
N ARG A 41 -44.84 3.16 -44.86
CA ARG A 41 -45.89 2.10 -44.87
C ARG A 41 -45.38 0.66 -45.17
N TYR A 42 -45.27 -0.24 -44.16
CA TYR A 42 -46.28 -1.07 -43.41
C TYR A 42 -46.69 -2.38 -44.17
N PRO A 43 -47.20 -3.48 -43.54
CA PRO A 43 -46.55 -4.41 -42.60
C PRO A 43 -46.80 -5.94 -42.85
N ALA A 44 -46.23 -6.78 -41.97
CA ALA A 44 -46.71 -8.10 -41.47
C ALA A 44 -46.62 -9.41 -42.32
N ARG A 45 -45.79 -10.34 -41.80
CA ARG A 45 -46.12 -11.71 -41.30
C ARG A 45 -45.14 -12.82 -41.80
N PRO A 46 -44.74 -13.81 -40.95
CA PRO A 46 -43.55 -14.64 -41.16
C PRO A 46 -43.87 -16.04 -41.67
N THR A 47 -42.91 -16.68 -42.34
CA THR A 47 -42.91 -18.14 -42.58
C THR A 47 -41.51 -18.76 -42.52
N THR A 48 -41.36 -19.67 -41.56
CA THR A 48 -40.72 -21.01 -41.63
C THR A 48 -39.23 -21.16 -42.02
N SER A 49 -38.49 -21.68 -41.04
CA SER A 49 -37.20 -22.39 -41.11
C SER A 49 -37.15 -23.51 -42.16
N PRO A 50 -35.94 -24.01 -42.51
CA PRO A 50 -35.44 -25.17 -41.77
C PRO A 50 -33.92 -25.21 -41.51
N SER A 51 -33.57 -26.10 -40.56
CA SER A 51 -32.31 -26.83 -40.40
C SER A 51 -31.03 -26.05 -40.06
N LEU A 52 -30.61 -26.04 -38.79
CA LEU A 52 -29.66 -27.02 -38.22
C LEU A 52 -28.31 -27.08 -38.95
N ALA A 53 -27.38 -26.22 -38.53
CA ALA A 53 -25.95 -26.47 -38.60
C ALA A 53 -25.34 -26.20 -37.22
N LEU A 54 -25.58 -27.15 -36.32
CA LEU A 54 -24.97 -27.22 -34.99
C LEU A 54 -23.48 -27.54 -35.21
N ALA A 55 -22.60 -26.54 -35.11
CA ALA A 55 -21.17 -26.76 -35.02
C ALA A 55 -20.86 -27.45 -33.69
N ALA A 56 -20.78 -28.78 -33.74
CA ALA A 56 -20.45 -29.63 -32.61
C ALA A 56 -19.04 -29.28 -32.08
N ARG A 57 -19.02 -28.63 -30.91
CA ARG A 57 -17.90 -28.63 -29.98
C ARG A 57 -17.38 -30.05 -29.81
N LYS A 58 -16.10 -30.29 -30.06
CA LYS A 58 -15.41 -31.47 -29.53
C LYS A 58 -15.01 -31.19 -28.07
N PRO A 59 -15.51 -31.93 -27.07
CA PRO A 59 -14.89 -31.93 -25.75
C PRO A 59 -13.71 -32.91 -25.78
N VAL A 60 -12.48 -32.40 -25.70
CA VAL A 60 -11.31 -33.24 -25.38
C VAL A 60 -11.25 -33.32 -23.86
N THR A 61 -12.03 -34.24 -23.30
CA THR A 61 -11.79 -34.76 -21.96
C THR A 61 -10.94 -36.02 -22.12
N THR A 62 -9.66 -35.92 -21.79
CA THR A 62 -8.88 -37.10 -21.40
C THR A 62 -7.91 -36.67 -20.32
N ALA A 63 -8.41 -36.71 -19.08
CA ALA A 63 -7.55 -36.84 -17.92
C ALA A 63 -6.90 -38.23 -18.00
N LEU A 64 -5.59 -38.26 -18.20
CA LEU A 64 -4.79 -39.46 -17.99
C LEU A 64 -3.69 -39.09 -17.01
N ILE A 65 -4.07 -39.13 -15.73
CA ILE A 65 -3.15 -39.15 -14.60
C ILE A 65 -2.37 -40.46 -14.73
N ARG A 66 -1.16 -40.38 -15.27
CA ARG A 66 -0.22 -41.49 -15.23
C ARG A 66 0.64 -41.28 -13.98
N HIS A 67 0.26 -41.96 -12.90
CA HIS A 67 1.17 -42.23 -11.80
C HIS A 67 2.36 -43.02 -12.38
N ALA A 68 3.49 -42.35 -12.60
CA ALA A 68 4.74 -43.04 -12.83
C ALA A 68 5.19 -43.63 -11.49
N SER A 69 4.80 -44.90 -11.26
CA SER A 69 5.36 -45.71 -10.20
C SER A 69 6.84 -45.88 -10.44
N THR A 70 7.61 -45.67 -9.38
CA THR A 70 9.02 -45.99 -9.23
C THR A 70 9.34 -47.40 -9.77
N ALA A 71 10.27 -47.47 -10.71
CA ALA A 71 11.03 -48.69 -10.99
C ALA A 71 12.52 -48.32 -10.81
N PRO A 72 13.27 -49.03 -9.95
CA PRO A 72 14.67 -48.72 -9.73
C PRO A 72 15.45 -49.19 -10.95
N LYS A 73 16.12 -48.27 -11.64
CA LYS A 73 17.22 -48.62 -12.52
C LYS A 73 18.51 -48.28 -11.78
N GLU A 74 19.14 -49.35 -11.29
CA GLU A 74 20.53 -49.35 -10.90
C GLU A 74 21.42 -48.92 -12.08
N GLY A 75 22.42 -48.11 -11.77
CA GLY A 75 23.66 -48.00 -12.53
C GLY A 75 23.66 -47.00 -13.67
N LYS A 76 23.99 -45.73 -13.34
CA LYS A 76 25.06 -44.95 -14.00
C LYS A 76 25.32 -43.67 -13.22
N GLU A 77 26.41 -43.68 -12.46
CA GLU A 77 27.06 -42.48 -11.94
C GLU A 77 27.64 -41.68 -13.12
N GLY A 78 27.22 -40.43 -13.27
CA GLY A 78 27.75 -39.50 -14.26
C GLY A 78 26.80 -38.36 -14.58
N GLU A 79 27.11 -37.18 -14.02
CA GLU A 79 26.60 -35.83 -14.41
C GLU A 79 25.14 -35.48 -14.05
N GLU A 80 24.85 -35.35 -12.75
CA GLU A 80 23.55 -34.84 -12.24
C GLU A 80 23.54 -33.31 -12.00
N ASP A 81 24.68 -32.63 -12.10
CA ASP A 81 24.78 -31.19 -11.86
C ASP A 81 24.20 -30.34 -13.01
N THR A 82 24.18 -30.88 -14.23
CA THR A 82 23.74 -30.17 -15.45
C THR A 82 22.22 -30.07 -15.55
N ASP A 83 21.49 -31.06 -15.04
CA ASP A 83 20.02 -31.17 -15.19
C ASP A 83 19.28 -30.35 -14.11
N MET A 84 19.81 -30.26 -12.88
CA MET A 84 19.28 -29.35 -11.86
C MET A 84 19.43 -27.88 -12.28
N MET A 85 20.56 -27.52 -12.90
CA MET A 85 20.77 -26.17 -13.42
C MET A 85 19.85 -25.85 -14.61
N ALA A 86 19.54 -26.85 -15.45
CA ALA A 86 18.58 -26.72 -16.53
C ALA A 86 17.14 -26.57 -15.99
N GLY A 87 16.78 -27.31 -14.94
CA GLY A 87 15.53 -27.16 -14.19
C GLY A 87 15.37 -25.73 -13.64
N ILE A 88 16.34 -25.24 -12.87
CA ILE A 88 16.35 -23.88 -12.31
C ILE A 88 16.30 -22.81 -13.41
N LYS A 89 17.02 -22.99 -14.53
CA LYS A 89 16.95 -22.07 -15.67
C LYS A 89 15.59 -22.11 -16.35
N SER A 90 14.94 -23.26 -16.44
CA SER A 90 13.60 -23.41 -17.01
C SER A 90 12.55 -22.78 -16.11
N GLU A 91 12.66 -22.95 -14.78
CA GLU A 91 11.80 -22.30 -13.80
C GLU A 91 12.02 -20.78 -13.81
N ALA A 92 13.28 -20.33 -13.81
CA ALA A 92 13.60 -18.91 -13.95
C ALA A 92 13.06 -18.32 -15.25
N LYS A 93 13.07 -19.09 -16.35
CA LYS A 93 12.48 -18.69 -17.62
C LYS A 93 10.96 -18.62 -17.53
N VAL A 94 10.30 -19.61 -16.94
CA VAL A 94 8.83 -19.61 -16.73
C VAL A 94 8.41 -18.46 -15.83
N ILE A 95 9.15 -18.19 -14.75
CA ILE A 95 8.94 -17.05 -13.86
C ILE A 95 9.14 -15.75 -14.64
N LYS A 96 10.22 -15.63 -15.43
CA LYS A 96 10.48 -14.45 -16.25
C LYS A 96 9.40 -14.22 -17.30
N ASP A 97 8.93 -15.27 -17.95
CA ASP A 97 7.89 -15.20 -18.98
C ASP A 97 6.53 -14.88 -18.34
N THR A 98 6.25 -15.39 -17.14
CA THR A 98 5.04 -15.09 -16.36
C THR A 98 5.05 -13.65 -15.84
N PHE A 99 6.20 -13.16 -15.38
CA PHE A 99 6.39 -11.78 -14.89
C PHE A 99 6.99 -10.86 -15.97
N SER A 100 6.81 -11.19 -17.26
CA SER A 100 7.39 -10.40 -18.33
C SER A 100 6.69 -9.04 -18.43
N LEU A 101 7.44 -7.99 -18.11
CA LEU A 101 7.04 -6.60 -18.31
C LEU A 101 7.37 -6.10 -19.72
N SER A 102 7.68 -6.99 -20.66
CA SER A 102 8.04 -6.66 -22.06
C SER A 102 6.95 -5.87 -22.78
N ASP A 103 5.70 -6.12 -22.41
CA ASP A 103 4.52 -5.57 -23.09
C ASP A 103 4.10 -4.21 -22.50
N VAL A 104 4.77 -3.77 -21.43
CA VAL A 104 4.50 -2.49 -20.76
C VAL A 104 5.22 -1.38 -21.54
N PRO A 105 4.54 -0.25 -21.84
CA PRO A 105 5.19 0.93 -22.39
C PRO A 105 6.36 1.37 -21.50
N LYS A 106 7.54 1.60 -22.10
CA LYS A 106 8.77 1.88 -21.35
C LYS A 106 8.65 3.11 -20.47
N GLU A 107 7.90 4.12 -20.93
CA GLU A 107 7.66 5.37 -20.23
C GLU A 107 6.90 5.11 -18.92
N ALA A 108 5.85 4.29 -18.97
CA ALA A 108 5.09 3.90 -17.79
C ALA A 108 5.93 3.03 -16.84
N LEU A 109 6.75 2.12 -17.38
CA LEU A 109 7.63 1.29 -16.58
C LEU A 109 8.65 2.13 -15.80
N TYR A 110 9.36 3.05 -16.46
CA TYR A 110 10.36 3.88 -15.79
C TYR A 110 9.74 4.77 -14.71
N LEU A 111 8.61 5.41 -15.00
CA LEU A 111 7.90 6.23 -14.01
C LEU A 111 7.37 5.39 -12.85
N GLY A 112 6.84 4.20 -13.13
CA GLY A 112 6.41 3.24 -12.13
C GLY A 112 7.53 2.83 -11.20
N MET A 113 8.66 2.39 -11.77
CA MET A 113 9.84 1.97 -11.00
C MET A 113 10.43 3.14 -10.20
N ALA A 114 10.49 4.34 -10.79
CA ALA A 114 10.93 5.54 -10.07
C ALA A 114 10.03 5.85 -8.87
N GLY A 115 8.71 5.66 -9.02
CA GLY A 115 7.75 5.83 -7.93
C GLY A 115 7.89 4.81 -6.79
N VAL A 116 8.64 3.73 -6.96
CA VAL A 116 8.86 2.75 -5.88
C VAL A 116 10.19 2.99 -5.16
N ILE A 117 11.09 3.81 -5.71
CA ILE A 117 12.39 4.12 -5.11
C ILE A 117 12.24 4.65 -3.67
N PRO A 118 11.35 5.62 -3.36
CA PRO A 118 11.23 6.12 -1.99
C PRO A 118 10.82 5.04 -1.01
N TYR A 119 9.96 4.10 -1.42
CA TYR A 119 9.55 2.97 -0.57
C TYR A 119 10.71 2.05 -0.22
N VAL A 120 11.50 1.68 -1.22
CA VAL A 120 12.67 0.83 -1.01
C VAL A 120 13.68 1.55 -0.12
N ALA A 121 13.95 2.83 -0.40
CA ALA A 121 14.85 3.65 0.41
C ALA A 121 14.41 3.73 1.88
N THR A 122 13.16 4.13 2.15
CA THR A 122 12.65 4.25 3.52
C THR A 122 12.63 2.91 4.24
N SER A 123 12.33 1.81 3.53
CA SER A 123 12.30 0.48 4.16
C SER A 123 13.69 -0.04 4.51
N LEU A 124 14.67 0.12 3.63
CA LEU A 124 16.06 -0.26 3.89
C LEU A 124 16.65 0.57 5.01
N GLU A 125 16.37 1.87 5.02
CA GLU A 125 16.80 2.77 6.08
C GLU A 125 16.15 2.42 7.42
N THR A 126 14.86 2.07 7.45
CA THR A 126 14.18 1.60 8.66
C THR A 126 14.82 0.32 9.23
N VAL A 127 15.14 -0.65 8.37
CA VAL A 127 15.79 -1.90 8.78
C VAL A 127 17.24 -1.65 9.24
N TYR A 128 17.94 -0.72 8.60
CA TYR A 128 19.28 -0.33 9.00
C TYR A 128 19.28 0.36 10.38
N LEU A 129 18.37 1.32 10.58
CA LEU A 129 18.19 2.01 11.85
C LEU A 129 17.75 1.04 12.97
N SER A 130 16.86 0.09 12.68
CA SER A 130 16.45 -0.91 13.67
C SER A 130 17.60 -1.81 14.11
N TYR A 131 18.43 -2.25 13.14
CA TYR A 131 19.64 -3.00 13.43
C TYR A 131 20.61 -2.21 14.31
N GLU A 132 20.82 -0.93 13.99
CA GLU A 132 21.72 -0.06 14.75
C GLU A 132 21.23 0.21 16.17
N ILE A 133 19.93 0.46 16.36
CA ILE A 133 19.31 0.61 17.68
C ILE A 133 19.47 -0.67 18.49
N ASN A 134 19.17 -1.84 17.92
CA ASN A 134 19.29 -3.12 18.63
C ASN A 134 20.76 -3.42 19.01
N ARG A 135 21.70 -3.04 18.15
CA ARG A 135 23.14 -3.20 18.41
C ARG A 135 23.64 -2.25 19.50
N ALA A 136 23.24 -0.98 19.46
CA ALA A 136 23.56 -0.01 20.49
C ALA A 136 22.99 -0.45 21.85
N ALA A 137 21.80 -1.05 21.86
CA ALA A 137 21.17 -1.54 23.08
C ALA A 137 21.85 -2.81 23.64
N SER A 138 22.37 -3.68 22.77
CA SER A 138 23.01 -4.95 23.16
C SER A 138 24.51 -4.81 23.48
N LEU A 139 25.25 -3.99 22.73
CA LEU A 139 26.70 -3.80 22.85
C LEU A 139 27.10 -2.46 23.50
N GLY A 140 26.17 -1.53 23.70
CA GLY A 140 26.46 -0.21 24.24
C GLY A 140 27.12 0.77 23.26
N ASP A 141 27.30 0.39 21.99
CA ASP A 141 27.92 1.22 20.95
C ASP A 141 27.21 1.09 19.58
N GLY A 142 27.11 2.23 18.89
CA GLY A 142 26.55 2.33 17.54
C GLY A 142 27.55 1.90 16.47
N LEU A 143 27.13 1.83 15.21
CA LEU A 143 28.07 1.59 14.09
C LEU A 143 28.48 2.92 13.47
N ILE A 144 27.50 3.80 13.28
CA ILE A 144 27.63 5.11 12.65
C ILE A 144 26.92 6.19 13.49
N PHE A 145 25.77 5.86 14.08
CA PHE A 145 24.94 6.77 14.86
C PHE A 145 24.78 6.28 16.31
N SER A 146 24.63 7.22 17.25
CA SER A 146 24.21 6.88 18.61
C SER A 146 22.74 6.43 18.61
N GLY A 147 22.36 5.58 19.57
CA GLY A 147 20.98 5.04 19.64
C GLY A 147 19.90 6.14 19.62
N GLN A 148 20.14 7.25 20.33
CA GLN A 148 19.22 8.39 20.36
C GLN A 148 19.10 9.12 19.01
N SER A 149 20.20 9.24 18.26
CA SER A 149 20.18 9.82 16.91
C SER A 149 19.45 8.92 15.92
N ALA A 150 19.64 7.60 16.02
CA ALA A 150 18.95 6.62 15.18
C ALA A 150 17.43 6.62 15.43
N GLU A 151 17.00 6.69 16.69
CA GLU A 151 15.58 6.83 17.05
C GLU A 151 14.95 8.10 16.47
N LEU A 152 15.65 9.24 16.55
CA LEU A 152 15.16 10.50 15.99
C LEU A 152 15.02 10.43 14.46
N MET A 153 16.00 9.85 13.77
CA MET A 153 15.93 9.66 12.31
C MET A 153 14.75 8.78 11.92
N LEU A 154 14.50 7.71 12.67
CA LEU A 154 13.37 6.83 12.44
C LEU A 154 12.04 7.57 12.56
N HIS A 155 11.85 8.39 13.60
CA HIS A 155 10.64 9.20 13.75
C HIS A 155 10.42 10.23 12.62
N MET A 156 11.48 10.70 11.97
CA MET A 156 11.36 11.58 10.81
C MET A 156 11.03 10.81 9.53
N LEU A 157 11.48 9.56 9.42
CA LEU A 157 11.28 8.69 8.26
C LEU A 157 9.87 8.10 8.18
N GLU A 158 9.30 7.79 9.34
CA GLU A 158 7.94 7.24 9.51
C GLU A 158 6.85 8.01 8.74
N PRO A 159 6.64 9.33 8.97
CA PRO A 159 5.61 10.10 8.27
C PRO A 159 5.92 10.26 6.78
N ILE A 160 7.19 10.18 6.36
CA ILE A 160 7.57 10.27 4.95
C ILE A 160 7.06 9.04 4.21
N GLN A 161 7.29 7.84 4.73
CA GLN A 161 6.83 6.60 4.10
C GLN A 161 5.30 6.51 4.05
N VAL A 162 4.63 6.80 5.17
CA VAL A 162 3.16 6.77 5.26
C VAL A 162 2.53 7.87 4.38
N GLY A 163 3.09 9.08 4.41
CA GLY A 163 2.67 10.20 3.57
C GLY A 163 2.78 9.88 2.09
N TYR A 164 3.92 9.33 1.68
CA TYR A 164 4.15 8.92 0.31
C TYR A 164 3.18 7.82 -0.15
N GLY A 165 2.88 6.86 0.74
CA GLY A 165 1.88 5.84 0.47
C GLY A 165 0.48 6.37 0.21
N ALA A 166 0.05 7.34 1.01
CA ALA A 166 -1.25 7.97 0.83
C ALA A 166 -1.34 8.73 -0.51
N VAL A 167 -0.24 9.39 -0.90
CA VAL A 167 -0.13 10.07 -2.20
C VAL A 167 -0.23 9.07 -3.35
N ILE A 168 0.52 7.97 -3.32
CA ILE A 168 0.45 6.93 -4.37
C ILE A 168 -0.96 6.33 -4.44
N LEU A 169 -1.56 5.91 -3.32
CA LEU A 169 -2.93 5.37 -3.30
C LEU A 169 -3.93 6.32 -3.97
N SER A 170 -3.79 7.63 -3.73
CA SER A 170 -4.62 8.66 -4.37
C SER A 170 -4.43 8.70 -5.88
N PHE A 171 -3.18 8.65 -6.37
CA PHE A 171 -2.89 8.61 -7.81
C PHE A 171 -3.44 7.36 -8.49
N LEU A 172 -3.35 6.18 -7.87
CA LEU A 172 -3.92 4.94 -8.41
C LEU A 172 -5.45 5.03 -8.55
N GLY A 173 -6.11 5.68 -7.58
CA GLY A 173 -7.54 6.00 -7.70
C GLY A 173 -7.82 6.83 -8.95
N ALA A 174 -7.05 7.89 -9.16
CA ALA A 174 -7.22 8.80 -10.29
C ALA A 174 -7.04 8.13 -11.67
N ILE A 175 -6.23 7.07 -11.77
CA ILE A 175 -6.08 6.30 -13.03
C ILE A 175 -7.44 5.79 -13.54
N HIS A 176 -8.35 5.43 -12.64
CA HIS A 176 -9.68 4.93 -13.02
C HIS A 176 -10.54 6.00 -13.69
N TRP A 177 -10.39 7.26 -13.29
CA TRP A 177 -11.06 8.39 -13.94
C TRP A 177 -10.48 8.63 -15.32
N GLY A 178 -9.15 8.59 -15.45
CA GLY A 178 -8.47 8.73 -16.74
C GLY A 178 -8.90 7.67 -17.74
N LEU A 179 -8.99 6.40 -17.31
CA LEU A 179 -9.45 5.30 -18.16
C LEU A 179 -10.94 5.41 -18.54
N GLU A 180 -11.79 5.93 -17.64
CA GLU A 180 -13.22 6.20 -17.96
C GLU A 180 -13.36 7.35 -18.97
N TRP A 181 -12.60 8.42 -18.82
CA TRP A 181 -12.59 9.56 -19.77
C TRP A 181 -12.07 9.15 -21.15
N ALA A 182 -11.09 8.26 -21.20
CA ALA A 182 -10.61 7.66 -22.44
C ALA A 182 -11.61 6.66 -23.07
N GLY A 183 -12.69 6.29 -22.37
CA GLY A 183 -13.67 5.31 -22.84
C GLY A 183 -13.10 3.88 -22.93
N TYR A 184 -12.01 3.58 -22.23
CA TYR A 184 -11.30 2.30 -22.35
C TYR A 184 -12.12 1.16 -21.76
N GLY A 185 -12.48 0.18 -22.60
CA GLY A 185 -13.32 -0.97 -22.22
C GLY A 185 -14.79 -0.64 -21.98
N GLY A 186 -15.27 0.47 -22.56
CA GLY A 186 -16.64 0.95 -22.44
C GLY A 186 -16.85 1.93 -21.28
N LYS A 187 -18.05 2.53 -21.21
CA LYS A 187 -18.43 3.47 -20.15
C LYS A 187 -19.09 2.73 -18.99
N LEU A 188 -18.38 2.62 -17.86
CA LEU A 188 -18.96 2.07 -16.62
C LEU A 188 -19.70 3.14 -15.80
N GLY A 189 -19.45 4.42 -16.09
CA GLY A 189 -20.03 5.55 -15.38
C GLY A 189 -19.62 5.60 -13.91
N TYR A 190 -20.57 5.92 -13.02
CA TYR A 190 -20.31 6.21 -11.61
C TYR A 190 -19.60 5.11 -10.83
N LYS A 191 -19.75 3.83 -11.22
CA LYS A 191 -19.08 2.72 -10.53
C LYS A 191 -17.55 2.82 -10.63
N ARG A 192 -17.03 3.25 -11.77
CA ARG A 192 -15.58 3.41 -11.99
C ARG A 192 -15.06 4.69 -11.33
N TYR A 193 -15.84 5.76 -11.36
CA TYR A 193 -15.51 6.99 -10.62
C TYR A 193 -15.45 6.75 -9.11
N ALA A 194 -16.38 5.95 -8.56
CA ALA A 194 -16.39 5.60 -7.15
C ALA A 194 -15.11 4.88 -6.72
N ALA A 195 -14.58 3.95 -7.53
CA ALA A 195 -13.29 3.30 -7.24
C ALA A 195 -12.15 4.33 -7.11
N GLY A 196 -12.16 5.37 -7.96
CA GLY A 196 -11.19 6.46 -7.88
C GLY A 196 -11.35 7.38 -6.68
N VAL A 197 -12.55 7.52 -6.11
CA VAL A 197 -12.80 8.29 -4.87
C VAL A 197 -12.49 7.47 -3.62
N ILE A 198 -12.81 6.17 -3.64
CA ILE A 198 -12.60 5.28 -2.49
C ILE A 198 -11.12 5.17 -2.14
N ALA A 199 -10.24 5.09 -3.14
CA ALA A 199 -8.81 5.00 -2.92
C ALA A 199 -8.22 6.15 -2.06
N PRO A 200 -8.37 7.44 -2.41
CA PRO A 200 -7.93 8.55 -1.56
C PRO A 200 -8.74 8.65 -0.26
N ALA A 201 -10.04 8.31 -0.27
CA ALA A 201 -10.86 8.31 0.94
C ALA A 201 -10.38 7.30 2.00
N VAL A 202 -9.82 6.16 1.57
CA VAL A 202 -9.17 5.18 2.45
C VAL A 202 -7.75 5.60 2.80
N ALA A 203 -7.01 6.20 1.86
CA ALA A 203 -5.64 6.62 2.06
C ALA A 203 -5.49 7.76 3.07
N TRP A 204 -6.35 8.76 3.03
CA TRP A 204 -6.23 9.96 3.86
C TRP A 204 -6.29 9.68 5.37
N PRO A 205 -7.24 8.88 5.89
CA PRO A 205 -7.28 8.53 7.31
C PRO A 205 -6.03 7.82 7.84
N THR A 206 -5.30 7.10 6.97
CA THR A 206 -4.07 6.39 7.39
C THR A 206 -2.98 7.34 7.88
N LEU A 207 -3.01 8.61 7.46
CA LEU A 207 -2.09 9.65 7.93
C LEU A 207 -2.29 10.02 9.40
N MET A 208 -3.45 9.69 9.97
CA MET A 208 -3.79 9.98 11.37
C MET A 208 -3.59 8.78 12.29
N PHE A 209 -3.24 7.61 11.75
CA PHE A 209 -3.00 6.42 12.53
C PHE A 209 -1.55 6.35 13.04
N PRO A 210 -1.32 5.64 14.16
CA PRO A 210 0.00 5.16 14.51
C PRO A 210 0.61 4.37 13.34
N VAL A 211 1.92 4.49 13.16
CA VAL A 211 2.62 4.05 11.95
C VAL A 211 2.41 2.56 11.66
N GLU A 212 2.31 1.69 12.69
CA GLU A 212 2.04 0.26 12.52
C GLU A 212 0.73 0.05 11.78
N TYR A 213 -0.33 0.67 12.28
CA TYR A 213 -1.68 0.55 11.72
C TYR A 213 -1.80 1.28 10.38
N ALA A 214 -1.09 2.40 10.22
CA ALA A 214 -1.02 3.13 8.96
C ALA A 214 -0.40 2.25 7.86
N LEU A 215 0.75 1.63 8.12
CA LEU A 215 1.44 0.74 7.17
C LEU A 215 0.60 -0.51 6.84
N ILE A 216 0.00 -1.15 7.84
CA ILE A 216 -0.87 -2.33 7.63
C ILE A 216 -2.10 -1.95 6.78
N SER A 217 -2.78 -0.86 7.12
CA SER A 217 -3.96 -0.41 6.38
C SER A 217 -3.61 -0.01 4.94
N GLN A 218 -2.49 0.67 4.72
CA GLN A 218 -2.01 0.99 3.38
C GLN A 218 -1.61 -0.26 2.58
N PHE A 219 -0.96 -1.25 3.20
CA PHE A 219 -0.65 -2.53 2.57
C PHE A 219 -1.92 -3.23 2.07
N LEU A 220 -2.95 -3.29 2.92
CA LEU A 220 -4.25 -3.83 2.55
C LEU A 220 -4.93 -3.03 1.43
N ALA A 221 -4.86 -1.69 1.51
CA ALA A 221 -5.40 -0.81 0.47
C ALA A 221 -4.71 -1.05 -0.88
N PHE A 222 -3.38 -1.11 -0.92
CA PHE A 222 -2.61 -1.42 -2.13
C PHE A 222 -2.98 -2.78 -2.71
N THR A 223 -3.12 -3.79 -1.85
CA THR A 223 -3.49 -5.16 -2.26
C THR A 223 -4.90 -5.22 -2.83
N PHE A 224 -5.86 -4.55 -2.18
CA PHE A 224 -7.24 -4.48 -2.64
C PHE A 224 -7.37 -3.71 -3.96
N LEU A 225 -6.66 -2.59 -4.09
CA LEU A 225 -6.59 -1.83 -5.35
C LEU A 225 -5.97 -2.66 -6.46
N TYR A 226 -4.87 -3.38 -6.19
CA TYR A 226 -4.29 -4.32 -7.15
C TYR A 226 -5.31 -5.37 -7.60
N TYR A 227 -6.06 -5.97 -6.66
CA TYR A 227 -7.08 -6.95 -7.02
C TYR A 227 -8.18 -6.35 -7.90
N ASN A 228 -8.63 -5.13 -7.61
CA ASN A 228 -9.59 -4.41 -8.44
C ASN A 228 -9.02 -4.12 -9.84
N ASP A 229 -7.76 -3.69 -9.92
CA ASP A 229 -7.04 -3.40 -11.15
C ASP A 229 -6.84 -4.65 -12.02
N ALA A 230 -6.43 -5.76 -11.42
CA ALA A 230 -6.26 -7.05 -12.07
C ALA A 230 -7.58 -7.57 -12.63
N ARG A 231 -8.68 -7.44 -11.87
CA ARG A 231 -10.03 -7.78 -12.35
C ARG A 231 -10.50 -6.86 -13.46
N ALA A 232 -10.17 -5.57 -13.40
CA ALA A 232 -10.49 -4.63 -14.46
C ALA A 232 -9.72 -4.98 -15.75
N ALA A 233 -8.43 -5.33 -15.66
CA ALA A 233 -7.62 -5.78 -16.78
C ALA A 233 -8.14 -7.09 -17.38
N ALA A 234 -8.44 -8.10 -16.55
CA ALA A 234 -8.99 -9.39 -17.00
C ALA A 234 -10.37 -9.25 -17.67
N ALA A 235 -11.17 -8.26 -17.26
CA ALA A 235 -12.46 -7.95 -17.88
C ALA A 235 -12.35 -7.05 -19.13
N GLY A 236 -11.13 -6.74 -19.60
CA GLY A 236 -10.89 -5.86 -20.75
C GLY A 236 -11.19 -4.38 -20.51
N ARG A 237 -11.37 -3.98 -19.23
CA ARG A 237 -11.64 -2.58 -18.82
C ARG A 237 -10.38 -1.77 -18.59
N ALA A 238 -9.23 -2.41 -18.49
CA ALA A 238 -7.92 -1.80 -18.43
C ALA A 238 -6.98 -2.51 -19.43
N PRO A 239 -5.84 -1.91 -19.80
CA PRO A 239 -4.87 -2.56 -20.67
C PRO A 239 -4.42 -3.91 -20.13
N ALA A 240 -4.20 -4.90 -21.02
CA ALA A 240 -3.85 -6.26 -20.61
C ALA A 240 -2.56 -6.32 -19.78
N TRP A 241 -1.58 -5.47 -20.12
CA TRP A 241 -0.31 -5.34 -19.39
C TRP A 241 -0.45 -4.68 -18.01
N TYR A 242 -1.55 -3.94 -17.75
CA TYR A 242 -1.74 -3.17 -16.53
C TYR A 242 -1.79 -4.05 -15.29
N GLY A 243 -2.40 -5.24 -15.38
CA GLY A 243 -2.46 -6.18 -14.27
C GLY A 243 -1.08 -6.66 -13.80
N MET A 244 -0.23 -7.08 -14.73
CA MET A 244 1.13 -7.56 -14.41
C MET A 244 2.02 -6.42 -13.93
N TYR A 245 1.95 -5.27 -14.60
CA TYR A 245 2.64 -4.06 -14.16
C TYR A 245 2.29 -3.68 -12.72
N ARG A 246 0.98 -3.68 -12.39
CA ARG A 246 0.49 -3.35 -11.06
C ARG A 246 0.90 -4.39 -10.02
N PHE A 247 0.94 -5.68 -10.38
CA PHE A 247 1.43 -6.74 -9.50
C PHE A 247 2.87 -6.47 -9.07
N VAL A 248 3.79 -6.24 -10.03
CA VAL A 248 5.21 -6.02 -9.71
C VAL A 248 5.42 -4.80 -8.81
N LEU A 249 4.79 -3.66 -9.15
CA LEU A 249 4.91 -2.46 -8.31
C LEU A 249 4.33 -2.65 -6.92
N THR A 250 3.15 -3.28 -6.83
CA THR A 250 2.48 -3.54 -5.54
C THR A 250 3.27 -4.54 -4.71
N PHE A 251 3.94 -5.52 -5.35
CA PHE A 251 4.80 -6.47 -4.68
C PHE A 251 6.02 -5.78 -4.07
N ILE A 252 6.71 -4.91 -4.82
CA ILE A 252 7.88 -4.19 -4.30
C ILE A 252 7.47 -3.24 -3.16
N VAL A 253 6.38 -2.48 -3.33
CA VAL A 253 5.84 -1.61 -2.26
C VAL A 253 5.43 -2.44 -1.05
N GLY A 254 4.73 -3.55 -1.27
CA GLY A 254 4.28 -4.46 -0.22
C GLY A 254 5.44 -5.08 0.56
N ALA A 255 6.46 -5.57 -0.12
CA ALA A 255 7.69 -6.08 0.50
C ALA A 255 8.41 -4.99 1.30
N SER A 256 8.47 -3.76 0.78
CA SER A 256 9.06 -2.62 1.48
C SER A 256 8.29 -2.28 2.76
N ILE A 257 6.96 -2.28 2.72
CA ILE A 257 6.11 -2.06 3.90
C ILE A 257 6.33 -3.18 4.94
N VAL A 258 6.35 -4.44 4.51
CA VAL A 258 6.59 -5.59 5.40
C VAL A 258 7.98 -5.50 6.05
N ALA A 259 9.02 -5.17 5.29
CA ALA A 259 10.36 -4.97 5.84
C ALA A 259 10.39 -3.85 6.89
N SER A 260 9.66 -2.75 6.65
CA SER A 260 9.56 -1.64 7.59
C SER A 260 8.82 -2.04 8.87
N LEU A 261 7.75 -2.84 8.76
CA LEU A 261 7.03 -3.38 9.92
C LEU A 261 7.93 -4.30 10.76
N ILE A 262 8.70 -5.19 10.12
CA ILE A 262 9.64 -6.09 10.82
C ILE A 262 10.72 -5.28 11.55
N GLY A 263 11.30 -4.26 10.90
CA GLY A 263 12.28 -3.38 11.54
C GLY A 263 11.69 -2.68 12.78
N ARG A 264 10.44 -2.23 12.71
CA ARG A 264 9.75 -1.57 13.84
C ARG A 264 9.42 -2.55 14.97
N GLU A 265 9.02 -3.78 14.66
CA GLU A 265 8.77 -4.82 15.66
C GLU A 265 10.02 -5.16 16.48
N GLN A 266 11.19 -5.21 15.83
CA GLN A 266 12.48 -5.45 16.51
C GLN A 266 12.80 -4.35 17.54
N ILE A 267 12.52 -3.09 17.21
CA ILE A 267 12.76 -1.95 18.11
C ILE A 267 11.80 -2.00 19.29
N ALA A 268 10.50 -2.25 19.04
CA ALA A 268 9.49 -2.33 20.10
C ALA A 268 9.80 -3.42 21.14
N ASN A 269 10.29 -4.58 20.68
CA ASN A 269 10.71 -5.67 21.55
C ASN A 269 11.94 -5.28 22.39
N THR A 270 12.92 -4.65 21.76
CA THR A 270 14.15 -4.19 22.45
C THR A 270 13.82 -3.16 23.53
N ALA A 271 13.03 -2.12 23.20
CA ALA A 271 12.63 -1.08 24.14
C ALA A 271 11.88 -1.64 25.36
N THR A 272 11.00 -2.62 25.14
CA THR A 272 10.25 -3.30 26.22
C THR A 272 11.20 -4.07 27.14
N GLU A 273 12.20 -4.76 26.58
CA GLU A 273 13.17 -5.54 27.35
C GLU A 273 14.05 -4.65 28.24
N HIS A 274 14.55 -3.53 27.72
CA HIS A 274 15.35 -2.58 28.50
C HIS A 274 14.53 -1.93 29.62
N SER A 275 13.31 -1.47 29.33
CA SER A 275 12.43 -0.89 30.35
C SER A 275 12.14 -1.87 31.50
N PHE A 276 12.01 -3.16 31.19
CA PHE A 276 11.78 -4.20 32.20
C PHE A 276 13.04 -4.49 33.03
N LYS A 277 14.19 -4.64 32.38
CA LYS A 277 15.49 -4.86 33.05
C LYS A 277 15.86 -3.69 33.97
N ASP A 278 15.65 -2.45 33.52
CA ASP A 278 15.96 -1.25 34.29
C ASP A 278 15.09 -1.15 35.55
N LYS A 279 13.79 -1.47 35.44
CA LYS A 279 12.89 -1.54 36.60
C LYS A 279 13.32 -2.61 37.60
N ILE A 280 13.71 -3.80 37.12
CA ILE A 280 14.23 -4.86 37.99
C ILE A 280 15.50 -4.42 38.69
N ASN A 281 16.46 -3.84 37.96
CA ASN A 281 17.72 -3.37 38.52
C ASN A 281 17.50 -2.27 39.56
N ALA A 282 16.58 -1.35 39.31
CA ALA A 282 16.19 -0.32 40.28
C ALA A 282 15.58 -0.94 41.54
N LEU A 283 14.69 -1.93 41.42
CA LEU A 283 14.12 -2.64 42.56
C LEU A 283 15.16 -3.43 43.35
N LEU A 284 16.09 -4.11 42.67
CA LEU A 284 17.19 -4.83 43.30
C LEU A 284 18.13 -3.87 44.04
N PHE A 285 18.41 -2.70 43.47
CA PHE A 285 19.22 -1.66 44.11
C PHE A 285 18.55 -1.14 45.38
N LEU A 286 17.24 -0.86 45.32
CA LEU A 286 16.47 -0.43 46.49
C LEU A 286 16.46 -1.51 47.58
N GLN A 287 16.22 -2.78 47.21
CA GLN A 287 16.22 -3.89 48.15
C GLN A 287 17.61 -4.09 48.80
N LYS A 288 18.68 -3.92 48.03
CA LYS A 288 20.05 -4.01 48.55
C LYS A 288 20.33 -2.88 49.55
N LYS A 289 19.91 -1.66 49.23
CA LYS A 289 20.04 -0.50 50.12
C LYS A 289 19.25 -0.70 51.42
N GLU A 290 18.01 -1.20 51.34
CA GLU A 290 17.20 -1.52 52.53
C GLU A 290 17.86 -2.57 53.42
N LYS A 291 18.48 -3.61 52.82
CA LYS A 291 19.23 -4.63 53.58
C LYS A 291 20.46 -4.05 54.24
N GLU A 292 21.23 -3.21 53.55
CA GLU A 292 22.40 -2.54 54.11
C GLU A 292 22.03 -1.61 55.28
N GLU A 293 20.92 -0.86 55.16
CA GLU A 293 20.39 -0.04 56.25
C GLU A 293 19.91 -0.89 57.43
N ALA A 294 19.25 -2.04 57.19
CA ALA A 294 18.84 -2.95 58.25
C ALA A 294 20.03 -3.63 58.96
N GLU A 295 21.08 -4.00 58.22
CA GLU A 295 22.31 -4.53 58.79
C GLU A 295 23.08 -3.49 59.60
N ALA A 296 23.11 -2.23 59.14
CA ALA A 296 23.70 -1.13 59.89
C ALA A 296 22.94 -0.87 61.21
N ARG A 297 21.60 -0.93 61.19
CA ARG A 297 20.77 -0.85 62.41
C ARG A 297 21.06 -2.00 63.37
N ARG A 298 21.11 -3.24 62.89
CA ARG A 298 21.46 -4.41 63.72
C ARG A 298 22.85 -4.29 64.35
N LYS A 299 23.84 -3.78 63.62
CA LYS A 299 25.19 -3.54 64.15
C LYS A 299 25.22 -2.44 65.20
N ALA A 300 24.39 -1.41 65.08
CA ALA A 300 24.27 -0.37 66.09
C ALA A 300 23.62 -0.91 67.38
N GLU A 301 22.55 -1.70 67.26
CA GLU A 301 21.87 -2.35 68.39
C GLU A 301 22.83 -3.31 69.15
N LEU A 302 23.58 -4.15 68.44
CA LEU A 302 24.55 -5.06 69.05
C LEU A 302 25.73 -4.34 69.72
N GLY A 303 26.11 -3.15 69.23
CA GLY A 303 27.16 -2.34 69.84
C GLY A 303 26.75 -1.64 71.13
N GLU A 304 25.44 -1.42 71.34
CA GLU A 304 24.90 -0.89 72.60
C GLU A 304 24.84 -1.98 73.68
N GLU A 305 24.46 -3.22 73.34
CA GLU A 305 24.41 -4.35 74.29
C GLU A 305 25.79 -4.78 74.84
N ASP A 306 26.88 -4.63 74.08
CA ASP A 306 28.25 -4.96 74.55
C ASP A 306 28.86 -3.87 75.47
N SER A 307 28.14 -2.76 75.71
CA SER A 307 28.63 -1.60 76.49
C SER A 307 27.94 -1.40 77.85
N GLU A 308 26.97 -2.26 78.21
CA GLU A 308 26.39 -2.40 79.56
C GLU A 308 27.07 -3.50 80.38
#